data_AF-A0A1Y1Q5Z3-F1
#
_entry.id   AF-A0A1Y1Q5Z3-F1
#
_cell.length_a   1.000
_cell.length_b   1.000
_cell.length_c   1.000
_cell.angle_alpha   90.00
_cell.angle_beta   90.00
_cell.angle_gamma   90.00
#
_symmetry.space_group_name_H-M   'P 1'
#
loop_
_entity.id
_entity.type
_entity.pdbx_description
1 polymer ?
#
loop_
_entity_poly.entity_id
_entity_poly.type
_entity_poly.pdbx_seq_one_letter_code
_entity_poly.pdbx_strand_id
1 'polypeptide(L)'
;MPTDSFEVFIGYLMLDAWIANQDRHHENWGVIEFDQQMYLAPTFDHAPSLGQNLTANNRLKRLNTRDKNYHITAYVKKAKSAIYEQPGEGKSLSTLEAFSKVARRRKMAARAWLGQLEQITESHYQAISQQLPKDIISPVAIVFAMELLKLNQQRLFSLGEALL
;
A
#
# COMPACT_ATOMS: atom_id res chain seq x y z
N MET A 1 12.32 12.83 -10.61
CA MET A 1 11.59 11.63 -11.08
C MET A 1 12.50 10.43 -10.94
N PRO A 2 11.98 9.22 -10.63
CA PRO A 2 12.77 7.99 -10.58
C PRO A 2 13.58 7.77 -11.88
N THR A 3 14.85 7.37 -11.77
CA THR A 3 15.75 7.24 -12.93
C THR A 3 16.13 5.79 -13.27
N ASP A 4 15.78 4.82 -12.43
CA ASP A 4 16.03 3.40 -12.68
C ASP A 4 14.93 2.48 -12.13
N SER A 5 14.99 1.19 -12.48
CA SER A 5 14.02 0.18 -12.06
C SER A 5 13.93 0.00 -10.54
N PHE A 6 15.03 0.18 -9.81
CA PHE A 6 15.01 0.09 -8.34
C PHE A 6 14.25 1.27 -7.74
N GLU A 7 14.47 2.48 -8.26
CA GLU A 7 13.72 3.66 -7.86
C GLU A 7 12.23 3.56 -8.21
N VAL A 8 11.85 2.90 -9.31
CA VAL A 8 10.45 2.57 -9.61
C VAL A 8 9.90 1.54 -8.61
N PHE A 9 10.68 0.52 -8.25
CA PHE A 9 10.26 -0.50 -7.28
C PHE A 9 10.00 0.10 -5.88
N ILE A 10 10.69 1.18 -5.50
CA ILE A 10 10.36 1.95 -4.28
C ILE A 10 8.92 2.46 -4.32
N GLY A 11 8.43 2.84 -5.50
CA GLY A 11 7.03 3.20 -5.73
C GLY A 11 6.07 2.04 -5.50
N TYR A 12 6.48 0.80 -5.78
CA TYR A 12 5.65 -0.38 -5.51
C TYR A 12 5.51 -0.61 -4.01
N LEU A 13 6.60 -0.46 -3.27
CA LEU A 13 6.58 -0.59 -1.81
C LEU A 13 5.79 0.53 -1.14
N MET A 14 5.87 1.76 -1.70
CA MET A 14 5.01 2.86 -1.28
C MET A 14 3.53 2.53 -1.52
N LEU A 15 3.19 2.04 -2.72
CA LEU A 15 1.83 1.63 -3.08
C LEU A 15 1.34 0.51 -2.15
N ASP A 16 2.14 -0.54 -1.92
CA ASP A 16 1.80 -1.65 -1.04
C ASP A 16 1.54 -1.19 0.40
N ALA A 17 2.32 -0.22 0.89
CA ALA A 17 2.07 0.42 2.17
C ALA A 17 0.75 1.23 2.18
N TRP A 18 0.44 1.92 1.09
CA TRP A 18 -0.78 2.73 0.97
C TRP A 18 -2.04 1.87 0.92
N ILE A 19 -2.06 0.84 0.06
CA ILE A 19 -3.24 -0.03 -0.13
C ILE A 19 -3.28 -1.22 0.84
N ALA A 20 -2.28 -1.34 1.72
CA ALA A 20 -2.08 -2.47 2.62
C ALA A 20 -2.00 -3.83 1.89
N ASN A 21 -1.27 -3.88 0.78
CA ASN A 21 -1.03 -5.11 0.03
C ASN A 21 -0.07 -6.02 0.81
N GLN A 22 -0.49 -7.24 1.11
CA GLN A 22 0.28 -8.15 1.97
C GLN A 22 1.09 -9.19 1.20
N ASP A 23 0.93 -9.27 -0.12
CA ASP A 23 1.36 -10.43 -0.90
C ASP A 23 2.36 -10.06 -2.01
N ARG A 24 3.24 -9.08 -1.75
CA ARG A 24 4.33 -8.74 -2.68
C ARG A 24 5.48 -9.75 -2.60
N HIS A 25 5.26 -10.97 -3.07
CA HIS A 25 6.32 -11.96 -3.27
C HIS A 25 6.89 -11.90 -4.68
N HIS A 26 7.92 -12.69 -4.95
CA HIS A 26 8.69 -12.68 -6.20
C HIS A 26 7.90 -13.02 -7.47
N GLU A 27 6.70 -13.60 -7.35
CA GLU A 27 5.83 -13.89 -8.49
C GLU A 27 4.84 -12.74 -8.76
N ASN A 28 4.64 -11.85 -7.78
CA ASN A 28 3.72 -10.70 -7.88
C ASN A 28 4.44 -9.42 -8.31
N TRP A 29 5.60 -9.54 -8.96
CA TRP A 29 6.25 -8.49 -9.75
C TRP A 29 7.16 -9.16 -10.76
N GLY A 30 7.58 -8.43 -11.80
CA GLY A 30 8.41 -9.03 -12.82
C GLY A 30 9.09 -8.00 -13.70
N VAL A 31 9.80 -8.51 -14.70
CA VAL A 31 10.45 -7.72 -15.73
C VAL A 31 9.89 -8.09 -17.09
N ILE A 32 9.81 -7.11 -17.98
CA ILE A 32 9.48 -7.30 -19.39
C ILE A 32 10.79 -7.16 -20.16
N GLU A 33 11.09 -8.16 -20.98
CA GLU A 33 12.16 -8.07 -21.97
C GLU A 33 11.58 -7.53 -23.28
N PHE A 34 12.14 -6.42 -23.76
CA PHE A 34 11.80 -5.85 -25.04
C PHE A 34 13.07 -5.29 -25.68
N ASP A 35 13.32 -5.68 -26.94
CA ASP A 35 14.51 -5.25 -27.70
C ASP A 35 15.84 -5.44 -26.93
N GLN A 36 16.03 -6.63 -26.33
CA GLN A 36 17.21 -7.00 -25.53
C GLN A 36 17.45 -6.12 -24.28
N GLN A 37 16.45 -5.30 -23.90
CA GLN A 37 16.45 -4.51 -22.68
C GLN A 37 15.44 -5.06 -21.69
N MET A 38 15.81 -5.07 -20.41
CA MET A 38 14.92 -5.44 -19.32
C MET A 38 14.32 -4.20 -18.67
N TYR A 39 13.00 -4.18 -18.58
CA TYR A 39 12.23 -3.13 -17.90
C TYR A 39 11.48 -3.73 -16.73
N LEU A 40 11.29 -2.97 -15.66
CA LEU A 40 10.35 -3.40 -14.61
C LEU A 40 8.92 -3.39 -15.18
N ALA A 41 8.24 -4.53 -15.10
CA ALA A 41 6.85 -4.66 -15.54
C ALA A 41 5.95 -3.77 -14.66
N PRO A 42 4.89 -3.11 -15.19
CA PRO A 42 3.92 -2.39 -14.37
C PRO A 42 3.43 -3.24 -13.19
N THR A 43 3.14 -2.62 -12.07
CA THR A 43 2.70 -3.36 -10.88
C THR A 43 1.37 -4.09 -11.15
N PHE A 44 1.29 -5.34 -10.70
CA PHE A 44 0.12 -6.20 -10.89
C PHE A 44 -0.18 -7.01 -9.61
N ASP A 45 -1.29 -7.74 -9.66
CA ASP A 45 -1.83 -8.60 -8.60
C ASP A 45 -1.95 -7.90 -7.23
N HIS A 46 -2.96 -7.02 -7.11
CA HIS A 46 -3.25 -6.29 -5.87
C HIS A 46 -4.51 -6.81 -5.16
N ALA A 47 -5.02 -7.99 -5.56
CA ALA A 47 -6.22 -8.56 -4.96
C ALA A 47 -6.17 -8.68 -3.42
N PRO A 48 -5.04 -9.05 -2.77
CA PRO A 48 -4.95 -9.14 -1.30
C PRO A 48 -4.69 -7.79 -0.61
N SER A 49 -5.37 -6.73 -1.07
CA SER A 49 -5.27 -5.36 -0.56
C SER A 49 -6.60 -4.83 -0.03
N LEU A 50 -6.63 -3.59 0.49
CA LEU A 50 -7.84 -2.83 0.86
C LEU A 50 -8.77 -3.55 1.85
N GLY A 51 -8.22 -4.48 2.63
CA GLY A 51 -8.97 -5.31 3.57
C GLY A 51 -9.94 -6.28 2.91
N GLN A 52 -9.61 -6.79 1.71
CA GLN A 52 -10.39 -7.76 0.95
C GLN A 52 -10.87 -8.96 1.79
N ASN A 53 -10.01 -9.47 2.69
CA ASN A 53 -10.28 -10.63 3.53
C ASN A 53 -11.30 -10.40 4.67
N LEU A 54 -11.79 -9.17 4.85
CA LEU A 54 -12.76 -8.86 5.90
C LEU A 54 -14.20 -9.13 5.44
N THR A 55 -15.03 -9.57 6.37
CA THR A 55 -16.50 -9.59 6.19
C THR A 55 -17.08 -8.19 6.38
N ALA A 56 -18.30 -7.95 5.85
CA ALA A 56 -19.02 -6.70 6.05
C ALA A 56 -19.19 -6.36 7.55
N ASN A 57 -19.52 -7.36 8.38
CA ASN A 57 -19.65 -7.19 9.83
C ASN A 57 -18.32 -6.80 10.49
N ASN A 58 -17.20 -7.43 10.10
CA ASN A 58 -15.89 -7.07 10.62
C ASN A 58 -15.50 -5.64 10.22
N ARG A 59 -15.80 -5.21 8.98
CA ARG A 59 -15.59 -3.82 8.55
C ARG A 59 -16.40 -2.84 9.42
N LEU A 60 -17.70 -3.07 9.60
CA LEU A 60 -18.56 -2.24 10.46
C LEU A 60 -18.03 -2.15 11.90
N LYS A 61 -17.67 -3.28 12.50
CA LYS A 61 -17.14 -3.31 13.86
C LYS A 61 -15.83 -2.52 13.98
N ARG A 62 -14.92 -2.65 13.01
CA ARG A 62 -13.64 -1.92 13.02
C ARG A 62 -13.81 -0.42 12.83
N LEU A 63 -14.81 0.01 12.08
CA LEU A 63 -15.12 1.44 11.85
C LEU A 63 -15.80 2.10 13.07
N ASN A 64 -16.60 1.36 13.83
CA ASN A 64 -17.46 1.93 14.88
C ASN A 64 -17.05 1.57 16.31
N THR A 65 -16.09 0.66 16.50
CA THR A 65 -15.66 0.25 17.85
C THR A 65 -14.98 1.38 18.61
N ARG A 66 -15.13 1.36 19.94
CA ARG A 66 -14.33 2.18 20.86
C ARG A 66 -13.03 1.50 21.30
N ASP A 67 -12.89 0.19 21.06
CA ASP A 67 -11.65 -0.54 21.33
C ASP A 67 -10.57 -0.15 20.31
N LYS A 68 -9.60 0.65 20.77
CA LYS A 68 -8.48 1.15 19.97
C LYS A 68 -7.64 0.02 19.37
N ASN A 69 -7.57 -1.16 19.99
CA ASN A 69 -6.77 -2.29 19.51
C ASN A 69 -7.46 -3.08 18.38
N TYR A 70 -8.79 -2.95 18.27
CA TYR A 70 -9.60 -3.54 17.21
C TYR A 70 -9.97 -2.53 16.10
N HIS A 71 -9.97 -1.24 16.41
CA HIS A 71 -10.30 -0.15 15.49
C HIS A 71 -9.45 -0.19 14.20
N ILE A 72 -9.96 0.38 13.11
CA ILE A 72 -9.25 0.41 11.82
C ILE A 72 -7.85 1.05 11.91
N THR A 73 -7.67 2.02 12.80
CA THR A 73 -6.34 2.63 13.10
C THR A 73 -5.31 1.63 13.63
N ALA A 74 -5.73 0.56 14.31
CA ALA A 74 -4.87 -0.55 14.67
C ALA A 74 -4.76 -1.60 13.55
N TYR A 75 -5.81 -1.78 12.75
CA TYR A 75 -5.80 -2.69 11.60
C TYR A 75 -4.74 -2.31 10.57
N VAL A 76 -4.68 -1.04 10.17
CA VAL A 76 -3.73 -0.57 9.13
C VAL A 76 -2.27 -0.85 9.51
N LYS A 77 -1.95 -0.88 10.81
CA LYS A 77 -0.59 -1.14 11.31
C LYS A 77 -0.15 -2.61 11.16
N LYS A 78 -1.07 -3.53 10.87
CA LYS A 78 -0.82 -4.97 10.89
C LYS A 78 -0.42 -5.56 9.53
N ALA A 79 -0.54 -4.81 8.44
CA ALA A 79 -0.21 -5.30 7.10
C ALA A 79 1.26 -5.75 7.02
N LYS A 80 1.46 -7.05 6.79
CA LYS A 80 2.77 -7.67 6.59
C LYS A 80 3.05 -7.83 5.11
N SER A 81 4.25 -7.49 4.69
CA SER A 81 4.73 -7.78 3.33
C SER A 81 5.24 -9.22 3.27
N ALA A 82 5.51 -9.71 2.07
CA ALA A 82 6.26 -10.95 1.84
C ALA A 82 7.79 -10.69 1.76
N ILE A 83 8.26 -9.52 2.22
CA ILE A 83 9.68 -9.14 2.19
C ILE A 83 10.30 -9.39 3.56
N TYR A 84 11.43 -10.08 3.56
CA TYR A 84 12.23 -10.39 4.73
C TYR A 84 13.51 -9.57 4.70
N GLU A 85 14.01 -9.16 5.87
CA GLU A 85 15.27 -8.40 5.92
C GLU A 85 16.46 -9.31 5.63
N GLN A 86 16.45 -10.53 6.16
CA GLN A 86 17.42 -11.56 5.81
C GLN A 86 16.74 -12.87 5.39
N PRO A 87 17.37 -13.64 4.46
CA PRO A 87 16.92 -14.98 4.14
C PRO A 87 16.88 -15.86 5.41
N GLY A 88 15.76 -16.56 5.63
CA GLY A 88 15.60 -17.47 6.76
C GLY A 88 15.11 -16.83 8.06
N GLU A 89 14.87 -15.52 8.11
CA GLU A 89 14.18 -14.90 9.26
C GLU A 89 12.71 -15.34 9.34
N GLY A 90 12.25 -15.66 10.54
CA GLY A 90 10.86 -16.09 10.77
C GLY A 90 9.81 -14.98 10.69
N LYS A 91 10.20 -13.70 10.51
CA LYS A 91 9.27 -12.57 10.55
C LYS A 91 9.50 -11.63 9.37
N SER A 92 8.49 -11.50 8.53
CA SER A 92 8.51 -10.51 7.45
C SER A 92 8.33 -9.09 7.96
N LEU A 93 8.83 -8.14 7.18
CA LEU A 93 8.63 -6.71 7.38
C LEU A 93 7.16 -6.35 7.16
N SER A 94 6.64 -5.39 7.92
CA SER A 94 5.42 -4.69 7.49
C SER A 94 5.65 -3.95 6.19
N THR A 95 4.57 -3.68 5.46
CA THR A 95 4.62 -2.90 4.21
C THR A 95 5.28 -1.53 4.43
N LEU A 96 4.96 -0.86 5.55
CA LEU A 96 5.57 0.41 5.92
C LEU A 96 7.05 0.27 6.30
N GLU A 97 7.45 -0.81 6.99
CA GLU A 97 8.86 -1.09 7.30
C GLU A 97 9.68 -1.35 6.03
N ALA A 98 9.13 -2.13 5.09
CA ALA A 98 9.76 -2.40 3.80
C ALA A 98 10.02 -1.10 3.02
N PHE A 99 9.00 -0.26 2.87
CA PHE A 99 9.14 1.06 2.25
C PHE A 99 10.15 1.95 3.00
N SER A 100 10.06 2.03 4.33
CA SER A 100 10.97 2.84 5.17
C SER A 100 12.44 2.46 4.96
N LYS A 101 12.76 1.16 4.90
CA LYS A 101 14.13 0.69 4.70
C LYS A 101 14.70 1.14 3.35
N VAL A 102 13.96 0.99 2.26
CA VAL A 102 14.44 1.42 0.94
C VAL A 102 14.46 2.96 0.82
N ALA A 103 13.49 3.65 1.43
CA ALA A 103 13.40 5.10 1.41
C ALA A 103 14.61 5.76 2.10
N ARG A 104 15.14 5.15 3.18
CA ARG A 104 16.40 5.60 3.83
C ARG A 104 17.61 5.51 2.90
N ARG A 105 17.62 4.55 1.96
CA ARG A 105 18.74 4.33 1.00
C ARG A 105 18.64 5.18 -0.27
N ARG A 106 17.42 5.58 -0.66
CA ARG A 106 17.11 6.37 -1.87
C ARG A 106 16.08 7.44 -1.56
N LYS A 107 16.49 8.41 -0.72
CA LYS A 107 15.60 9.48 -0.22
C LYS A 107 14.93 10.28 -1.33
N MET A 108 15.65 10.60 -2.40
CA MET A 108 15.10 11.39 -3.52
C MET A 108 13.99 10.63 -4.27
N ALA A 109 14.18 9.34 -4.55
CA ALA A 109 13.15 8.50 -5.16
C ALA A 109 11.92 8.36 -4.27
N ALA A 110 12.12 8.11 -2.97
CA ALA A 110 11.02 8.02 -2.02
C ALA A 110 10.23 9.33 -1.92
N ARG A 111 10.90 10.49 -1.88
CA ARG A 111 10.25 11.81 -1.93
C ARG A 111 9.45 12.00 -3.21
N ALA A 112 10.01 11.61 -4.36
CA ALA A 112 9.30 11.70 -5.64
C ALA A 112 7.98 10.92 -5.61
N TRP A 113 8.00 9.68 -5.10
CA TRP A 113 6.79 8.87 -4.98
C TRP A 113 5.80 9.37 -3.93
N LEU A 114 6.28 9.86 -2.78
CA LEU A 114 5.41 10.49 -1.79
C LEU A 114 4.76 11.77 -2.34
N GLY A 115 5.49 12.55 -3.15
CA GLY A 115 4.95 13.70 -3.85
C GLY A 115 3.88 13.33 -4.88
N GLN A 116 4.00 12.17 -5.55
CA GLN A 116 2.90 11.64 -6.38
C GLN A 116 1.68 11.27 -5.55
N LEU A 117 1.89 10.59 -4.41
CA LEU A 117 0.80 10.21 -3.50
C LEU A 117 0.09 11.45 -2.90
N GLU A 118 0.81 12.54 -2.67
CA GLU A 118 0.25 13.81 -2.17
C GLU A 118 -0.77 14.44 -3.14
N GLN A 119 -0.58 14.24 -4.45
CA GLN A 119 -1.55 14.70 -5.46
C GLN A 119 -2.84 13.87 -5.45
N ILE A 120 -2.84 12.69 -4.82
CA ILE A 120 -4.02 11.83 -4.73
C ILE A 120 -4.83 12.19 -3.49
N THR A 121 -5.96 12.83 -3.72
CA THR A 121 -6.89 13.30 -2.67
C THR A 121 -8.08 12.37 -2.46
N GLU A 122 -8.86 12.64 -1.42
CA GLU A 122 -10.10 11.93 -1.12
C GLU A 122 -11.13 11.95 -2.27
N SER A 123 -11.20 13.06 -3.01
CA SER A 123 -12.09 13.17 -4.16
C SER A 123 -11.71 12.21 -5.29
N HIS A 124 -10.43 11.86 -5.46
CA HIS A 124 -10.00 10.94 -6.52
C HIS A 124 -10.51 9.52 -6.26
N TYR A 125 -10.27 8.96 -5.09
CA TYR A 125 -10.76 7.62 -4.78
C TYR A 125 -12.28 7.58 -4.53
N GLN A 126 -12.90 8.72 -4.18
CA GLN A 126 -14.36 8.85 -4.21
C GLN A 126 -14.92 8.75 -5.63
N ALA A 127 -14.33 9.45 -6.59
CA ALA A 127 -14.72 9.36 -7.99
C ALA A 127 -14.55 7.93 -8.55
N ILE A 128 -13.49 7.21 -8.15
CA ILE A 128 -13.33 5.78 -8.49
C ILE A 128 -14.46 4.94 -7.89
N SER A 129 -14.78 5.13 -6.60
CA SER A 129 -15.82 4.36 -5.94
C SER A 129 -17.22 4.54 -6.56
N GLN A 130 -17.50 5.72 -7.11
CA GLN A 130 -18.76 6.03 -7.77
C GLN A 130 -18.94 5.32 -9.13
N GLN A 131 -17.83 4.88 -9.73
CA GLN A 131 -17.83 4.13 -10.98
C GLN A 131 -18.01 2.61 -10.78
N LEU A 132 -17.88 2.13 -9.54
CA LEU A 132 -18.02 0.71 -9.24
C LEU A 132 -19.50 0.27 -9.31
N PRO A 133 -19.81 -0.87 -9.94
CA PRO A 133 -21.16 -1.43 -9.91
C PRO A 133 -21.63 -1.71 -8.47
N LYS A 134 -22.82 -1.20 -8.12
CA LYS A 134 -23.36 -1.23 -6.75
C LYS A 134 -23.68 -2.64 -6.24
N ASP A 135 -23.82 -3.58 -7.15
CA ASP A 135 -24.07 -5.00 -6.92
C ASP A 135 -22.79 -5.81 -6.67
N ILE A 136 -21.61 -5.28 -7.05
CA ILE A 136 -20.32 -5.95 -6.86
C ILE A 136 -19.67 -5.58 -5.52
N ILE A 137 -19.88 -4.35 -5.04
CA ILE A 137 -19.24 -3.85 -3.81
C ILE A 137 -20.25 -3.25 -2.82
N SER A 138 -20.19 -3.70 -1.57
CA SER A 138 -21.04 -3.16 -0.51
C SER A 138 -20.62 -1.73 -0.12
N PRO A 139 -21.56 -0.85 0.30
CA PRO A 139 -21.22 0.49 0.78
C PRO A 139 -20.21 0.51 1.94
N VAL A 140 -20.29 -0.44 2.88
CA VAL A 140 -19.33 -0.54 3.99
C VAL A 140 -17.92 -0.88 3.49
N ALA A 141 -17.78 -1.67 2.43
CA ALA A 141 -16.47 -1.97 1.85
C ALA A 141 -15.81 -0.72 1.25
N ILE A 142 -16.60 0.13 0.57
CA ILE A 142 -16.13 1.44 0.07
C ILE A 142 -15.66 2.31 1.22
N VAL A 143 -16.50 2.52 2.24
CA VAL A 143 -16.14 3.36 3.41
C VAL A 143 -14.90 2.84 4.12
N PHE A 144 -14.78 1.52 4.29
CA PHE A 144 -13.61 0.90 4.90
C PHE A 144 -12.34 1.12 4.08
N ALA A 145 -12.42 0.94 2.75
CA ALA A 145 -11.28 1.13 1.87
C ALA A 145 -10.80 2.59 1.86
N MET A 146 -11.73 3.55 1.81
CA MET A 146 -11.43 4.99 1.88
C MET A 146 -10.71 5.37 3.17
N GLU A 147 -11.23 4.91 4.32
CA GLU A 147 -10.61 5.20 5.62
C GLU A 147 -9.23 4.52 5.74
N LEU A 148 -9.07 3.31 5.20
CA LEU A 148 -7.77 2.64 5.12
C LEU A 148 -6.76 3.44 4.30
N LEU A 149 -7.14 3.89 3.10
CA LEU A 149 -6.28 4.68 2.21
C LEU A 149 -5.85 5.98 2.90
N LYS A 150 -6.79 6.68 3.53
CA LYS A 150 -6.54 7.92 4.27
C LYS A 150 -5.56 7.71 5.42
N LEU A 151 -5.78 6.70 6.26
CA LEU A 151 -4.91 6.42 7.40
C LEU A 151 -3.50 6.00 6.97
N ASN A 152 -3.39 5.21 5.89
CA ASN A 152 -2.08 4.82 5.38
C ASN A 152 -1.35 5.97 4.69
N GLN A 153 -2.06 6.85 3.99
CA GLN A 153 -1.49 8.07 3.44
C GLN A 153 -0.89 8.96 4.54
N GLN A 154 -1.62 9.17 5.64
CA GLN A 154 -1.10 9.89 6.82
C GLN A 154 0.18 9.24 7.38
N ARG A 155 0.19 7.91 7.53
CA ARG A 155 1.37 7.17 8.02
C ARG A 155 2.57 7.29 7.10
N LEU A 156 2.34 7.30 5.78
CA LEU A 156 3.39 7.48 4.78
C LEU A 156 3.95 8.90 4.81
N PHE A 157 3.10 9.92 4.97
CA PHE A 157 3.56 11.31 5.08
C PHE A 157 4.33 11.56 6.37
N SER A 158 3.85 11.08 7.52
CA SER A 158 4.61 11.17 8.78
C SER A 158 5.97 10.45 8.70
N LEU A 159 6.03 9.31 7.99
CA LEU A 159 7.30 8.65 7.72
C LEU A 159 8.19 9.51 6.81
N GLY A 160 7.62 10.08 5.76
CA GLY A 160 8.30 10.99 4.84
C GLY A 160 8.98 12.13 5.59
N GLU A 161 8.22 12.87 6.40
CA GLU A 161 8.71 13.97 7.26
C GLU A 161 9.88 13.55 8.16
N ALA A 162 9.81 12.36 8.76
CA ALA A 162 10.87 11.83 9.63
C ALA A 162 12.14 11.36 8.89
N LEU A 163 12.04 11.14 7.58
CA LEU A 163 13.17 10.75 6.72
C LEU A 163 13.87 11.97 6.08
N LEU A 164 13.20 13.13 6.07
CA LEU A 164 13.75 14.42 5.66
C LEU A 164 14.78 14.92 6.68
#